data_AF-A0A2N6NDR8-F1
#
_entry.id   AF-A0A2N6NDR8-F1
#
_cell.length_a   1.000
_cell.length_b   1.000
_cell.length_c   1.000
_cell.angle_alpha   90.00
_cell.angle_beta   90.00
_cell.angle_gamma   90.00
#
_symmetry.space_group_name_H-M   'P 1'
#
loop_
_entity.id
_entity.type
_entity.pdbx_description
1 polymer ?
#
loop_
_entity_poly.entity_id
_entity_poly.type
_entity_poly.pdbx_seq_one_letter_code
_entity_poly.pdbx_strand_id
1 'polypeptide(L)'
;MYASFDEIGSKNKYSWNYGEKPKSAEFIGSISKRNRIICDPYPLLMNAFNGVNLSAACILTSTEHAEKLGIPKDKWVYILGGAGTHEKDNCE
;
A
#
# COMPACT_ATOMS: atom_id res chain seq x y z
N MET A 1 11.55 9.25 -2.19
CA MET A 1 10.55 8.16 -2.29
C MET A 1 9.73 8.03 -1.01
N TYR A 2 10.30 7.55 0.11
CA TYR A 2 9.54 7.29 1.34
C TYR A 2 8.78 8.49 1.92
N ALA A 3 9.35 9.70 1.89
CA ALA A 3 8.65 10.91 2.35
C ALA A 3 7.36 11.20 1.56
N SER A 4 7.37 10.95 0.25
CA SER A 4 6.17 11.10 -0.59
C SER A 4 5.11 10.05 -0.26
N PHE A 5 5.51 8.82 0.10
CA PHE A 5 4.58 7.80 0.58
C PHE A 5 4.00 8.14 1.95
N ASP A 6 4.81 8.64 2.89
CA ASP A 6 4.34 9.09 4.20
C ASP A 6 3.34 10.24 4.04
N GLU A 7 3.58 11.20 3.13
CA GLU A 7 2.63 12.28 2.84
C GLU A 7 1.26 11.77 2.35
N ILE A 8 1.25 10.81 1.43
CA ILE A 8 0.00 10.20 0.94
C ILE A 8 -0.67 9.41 2.06
N GLY A 9 0.09 8.62 2.83
CA GLY A 9 -0.41 7.83 3.95
C GLY A 9 -1.07 8.69 5.02
N SER A 10 -0.43 9.80 5.40
CA SER A 10 -0.94 10.74 6.40
C SER A 10 -2.29 11.36 6.01
N LYS A 11 -2.61 11.42 4.72
CA LYS A 11 -3.88 11.94 4.18
C LYS A 11 -4.93 10.85 3.95
N ASN A 12 -4.56 9.57 3.98
CA ASN A 12 -5.47 8.45 3.73
C ASN A 12 -6.11 7.96 5.04
N LYS A 13 -7.42 8.11 5.18
CA LYS A 13 -8.20 7.69 6.38
C LYS A 13 -8.08 6.22 6.78
N TYR A 14 -7.68 5.35 5.86
CA TYR A 14 -7.47 3.93 6.13
C TYR A 14 -6.03 3.59 6.49
N SER A 15 -5.12 4.56 6.43
CA SER A 15 -3.72 4.37 6.79
C SER A 15 -3.52 4.39 8.30
N TRP A 16 -2.54 3.63 8.78
CA TRP A 16 -2.14 3.62 10.19
C TRP A 16 -1.63 4.99 10.68
N ASN A 17 -0.98 5.76 9.81
CA ASN A 17 -0.44 7.09 10.12
C ASN A 17 -1.41 8.24 9.76
N TYR A 18 -2.70 7.95 9.56
CA TYR A 18 -3.69 8.96 9.20
C TYR A 18 -3.74 10.11 10.21
N GLY A 19 -3.66 11.35 9.72
CA GLY A 19 -3.68 12.56 10.54
C GLY A 19 -2.34 12.90 11.20
N GLU A 20 -1.32 12.06 11.07
CA GLU A 20 0.03 12.44 11.48
C GLU A 20 0.63 13.51 10.56
N LYS A 21 1.61 14.27 11.07
CA LYS A 21 2.39 15.18 10.23
C LYS A 21 3.30 14.39 9.29
N PRO A 22 3.30 14.69 7.98
CA PRO A 22 4.23 14.10 7.03
C PRO A 22 5.69 14.35 7.46
N LYS A 23 6.51 13.32 7.35
CA LYS A 23 7.93 13.32 7.73
C LYS A 23 8.78 13.65 6.50
N SER A 24 9.83 14.45 6.69
CA SER A 24 10.76 14.79 5.60
C SER A 24 11.67 13.62 5.24
N ALA A 25 12.27 13.67 4.05
CA ALA A 25 13.20 12.62 3.60
C ALA A 25 14.44 12.55 4.51
N GLU A 26 14.96 13.71 4.93
CA GLU A 26 16.08 13.83 5.85
C GLU A 26 15.74 13.18 7.19
N PHE A 27 14.54 13.43 7.71
CA PHE A 27 14.11 12.84 8.98
C PHE A 27 13.97 11.31 8.90
N ILE A 28 13.35 10.81 7.83
CA ILE A 28 13.14 9.36 7.61
C ILE A 28 14.49 8.64 7.44
N GLY A 29 15.45 9.24 6.73
CA GLY A 29 16.76 8.65 6.49
C GLY A 29 17.77 8.82 7.64
N SER A 30 17.52 9.74 8.58
CA SER A 30 18.45 10.02 9.68
C SER A 30 18.33 9.00 10.81
N ILE A 31 19.47 8.41 11.19
CA ILE A 31 19.56 7.51 12.34
C ILE A 31 19.37 8.32 13.62
N SER A 32 18.50 7.84 14.51
CA SER A 32 18.33 8.41 15.85
C SER A 32 17.88 7.34 16.85
N LYS A 33 17.81 7.69 18.14
CA LYS A 33 17.26 6.78 19.16
C LYS A 33 15.83 6.31 18.83
N ARG A 34 15.03 7.14 18.14
CA ARG A 34 13.66 6.82 17.71
C ARG A 34 13.58 6.24 16.30
N ASN A 35 14.66 6.35 15.51
CA ASN A 35 14.78 5.83 14.16
C ASN A 35 16.08 5.02 14.02
N ARG A 36 16.21 3.96 14.81
CA ARG A 36 17.41 3.12 14.86
C ARG A 36 17.58 2.30 13.58
N ILE A 37 18.80 1.83 13.31
CA ILE A 37 19.05 0.84 12.25
C ILE A 37 18.34 -0.49 12.59
N ILE A 38 17.67 -1.06 11.58
CA ILE A 38 17.02 -2.39 11.68
C ILE A 38 17.82 -3.41 10.87
N CYS A 39 18.11 -3.10 9.61
CA CYS A 39 19.04 -3.82 8.75
C CYS A 39 19.83 -2.78 7.97
N ASP A 40 21.08 -3.04 7.63
CA ASP A 40 21.84 -2.13 6.79
C ASP A 40 21.27 -2.14 5.35
N PRO A 41 20.97 -0.99 4.71
CA PRO A 41 21.15 0.40 5.14
C PRO A 41 19.89 1.09 5.70
N TYR A 42 18.84 0.35 6.07
CA TYR A 42 17.51 0.85 6.38
C TYR A 42 17.25 1.09 7.89
N PRO A 43 17.09 2.36 8.32
CA PRO A 43 16.55 2.69 9.64
C PRO A 43 15.06 2.37 9.75
N LEU A 44 14.54 2.35 10.98
CA LEU A 44 13.18 1.92 11.32
C LEU A 44 12.08 2.52 10.42
N LEU A 45 12.11 3.82 10.13
CA LEU A 45 11.09 4.51 9.33
C LEU A 45 11.15 4.17 7.83
N MET A 46 12.19 3.47 7.37
CA MET A 46 12.29 2.94 6.01
C MET A 46 11.82 1.48 5.90
N ASN A 47 11.35 0.89 7.01
CA ASN A 47 10.86 -0.48 7.08
C ASN A 47 9.34 -0.52 7.27
N ALA A 48 8.74 -1.67 6.96
CA ALA A 48 7.30 -1.88 7.09
C ALA A 48 6.88 -2.01 8.57
N PHE A 49 5.72 -1.43 8.90
CA PHE A 49 5.03 -1.63 10.17
C PHE A 49 3.80 -2.50 9.91
N ASN A 50 3.91 -3.81 10.19
CA ASN A 50 2.91 -4.81 9.83
C ASN A 50 1.77 -4.96 10.87
N GLY A 51 1.85 -4.29 12.01
CA GLY A 51 0.84 -4.36 13.08
C GLY A 51 -0.40 -3.53 12.80
N VAL A 52 -1.22 -3.92 11.83
CA VAL A 52 -2.48 -3.23 11.47
C VAL A 52 -3.68 -4.18 11.55
N ASN A 53 -4.84 -3.67 11.97
CA ASN A 53 -6.11 -4.38 11.90
C ASN A 53 -6.97 -3.77 10.79
N LEU A 54 -6.88 -4.31 9.57
CA LEU A 54 -7.56 -3.80 8.37
C LEU A 54 -8.01 -4.95 7.46
N SER A 55 -9.14 -4.80 6.78
CA SER A 55 -9.61 -5.73 5.74
C SER A 55 -10.14 -4.98 4.52
N ALA A 56 -10.12 -5.64 3.36
CA ALA A 56 -10.65 -5.12 2.10
C ALA A 56 -11.25 -6.26 1.27
N ALA A 57 -12.22 -5.94 0.41
CA ALA A 57 -12.85 -6.89 -0.51
C ALA A 57 -13.15 -6.22 -1.85
N CYS A 58 -13.05 -7.01 -2.93
CA CYS A 58 -13.48 -6.62 -4.27
C CYS A 58 -14.52 -7.62 -4.76
N ILE A 59 -15.61 -7.12 -5.34
CA ILE A 59 -16.67 -7.96 -5.92
C ILE A 59 -16.44 -8.01 -7.42
N LEU A 60 -16.30 -9.22 -7.97
CA LEU A 60 -16.18 -9.45 -9.39
C LEU A 60 -17.43 -10.14 -9.91
N THR A 61 -17.87 -9.75 -11.10
CA THR A 61 -19.06 -10.31 -11.75
C THR A 61 -18.97 -10.11 -13.26
N SER A 62 -19.73 -10.88 -14.04
CA SER A 62 -19.92 -10.59 -15.47
C SER A 62 -20.80 -9.35 -15.65
N THR A 63 -20.69 -8.72 -16.82
CA THR A 63 -21.56 -7.60 -17.22
C THR A 63 -23.03 -8.01 -17.23
N GLU A 64 -23.35 -9.16 -17.83
CA GLU A 64 -24.72 -9.70 -17.88
C GLU A 64 -25.32 -9.85 -16.47
N HIS A 65 -24.56 -10.39 -15.52
CA HIS A 65 -25.05 -10.56 -14.16
C HIS A 65 -25.18 -9.21 -13.43
N ALA A 66 -24.26 -8.27 -13.66
CA ALA A 66 -24.37 -6.91 -13.15
C ALA A 66 -25.61 -6.18 -13.69
N GLU A 67 -25.97 -6.37 -14.97
CA GLU A 67 -27.20 -5.83 -15.56
C GLU A 67 -28.45 -6.44 -14.94
N LYS A 68 -28.48 -7.77 -14.77
CA LYS A 68 -29.59 -8.47 -14.09
C LYS A 68 -29.81 -7.98 -12.66
N LEU A 69 -28.73 -7.66 -11.95
CA LEU A 69 -28.77 -7.10 -10.60
C LEU A 69 -29.01 -5.57 -10.57
N GLY A 70 -29.07 -4.90 -11.72
CA GLY A 70 -29.28 -3.46 -11.81
C GLY A 70 -28.12 -2.60 -11.29
N ILE A 71 -26.88 -3.11 -11.33
CA ILE A 71 -25.71 -2.36 -10.85
C ILE A 71 -25.42 -1.20 -11.83
N PRO A 72 -25.37 0.07 -11.38
CA PRO A 72 -25.11 1.22 -12.24
C PRO A 72 -23.78 1.12 -13.00
N LYS A 73 -23.81 1.35 -14.33
CA LYS A 73 -22.63 1.20 -15.22
C LYS A 73 -21.47 2.15 -14.88
N ASP A 74 -21.75 3.29 -14.27
CA ASP A 74 -20.73 4.25 -13.77
C ASP A 74 -19.88 3.69 -12.63
N LYS A 75 -20.32 2.61 -11.98
CA LYS A 75 -19.55 1.91 -10.93
C LYS A 75 -18.70 0.76 -11.47
N TRP A 76 -18.85 0.42 -12.74
CA TRP A 76 -18.16 -0.74 -13.30
C TRP A 76 -16.73 -0.35 -13.69
N VAL A 77 -15.78 -1.21 -13.31
CA VAL A 77 -14.37 -1.06 -13.66
C VAL A 77 -13.95 -2.33 -14.39
N TYR A 78 -13.50 -2.19 -15.63
CA TYR A 78 -13.00 -3.30 -16.43
C TYR A 78 -11.49 -3.46 -16.25
N ILE A 79 -11.07 -4.66 -15.84
CA ILE A 79 -9.65 -5.01 -15.76
C ILE A 79 -9.16 -5.31 -17.18
N LEU A 80 -8.45 -4.35 -17.79
CA LEU A 80 -8.05 -4.43 -19.21
C LEU A 80 -6.76 -5.24 -19.46
N GLY A 81 -5.98 -5.50 -18.41
CA GLY A 81 -4.74 -6.25 -18.52
C GLY A 81 -4.32 -6.81 -17.17
N GLY A 82 -3.65 -7.95 -17.22
CA GLY A 82 -3.03 -8.61 -16.09
C GLY A 82 -1.79 -9.35 -16.57
N ALA A 83 -0.72 -9.28 -15.79
CA ALA A 83 0.51 -10.02 -16.02
C ALA A 83 0.94 -10.68 -14.71
N GLY A 84 1.53 -11.87 -14.79
CA GLY A 84 2.12 -12.57 -13.67
C GLY A 84 3.54 -12.95 -14.02
N THR A 85 4.47 -12.70 -13.10
CA THR A 85 5.87 -13.14 -13.17
C THR A 85 6.25 -13.77 -11.84
N HIS A 86 7.24 -14.64 -11.85
CA HIS A 86 7.88 -15.13 -10.65
C HIS A 86 9.39 -15.09 -10.88
N GLU A 87 10.15 -14.79 -9.81
CA GLU A 87 11.58 -15.04 -9.83
C GLU A 87 11.84 -16.54 -9.92
N LYS A 88 13.02 -16.95 -10.41
CA LYS A 88 13.37 -18.37 -10.40
C LYS A 88 13.34 -18.90 -8.97
N ASP A 89 12.72 -20.05 -8.77
CA ASP A 89 12.95 -20.82 -7.55
C ASP A 89 14.45 -21.09 -7.45
N ASN A 90 15.06 -20.95 -6.27
CA ASN A 90 16.50 -21.13 -6.07
C ASN A 90 16.93 -22.48 -6.67
N CYS A 91 17.68 -22.44 -7.78
CA CYS A 91 18.38 -23.60 -8.30
C CYS A 91 19.61 -23.83 -7.44
N GLU A 92 19.45 -24.63 -6.38
CA GLU A 92 20.49 -25.59 -5.99
C GLU A 92 20.17 -26.95 -6.65
#